data_AF-A0A1Y4W8C1-F1
#
_entry.id   AF-A0A1Y4W8C1-F1
#
_cell.length_a   1.000
_cell.length_b   1.000
_cell.length_c   1.000
_cell.angle_alpha   90.00
_cell.angle_beta   90.00
_cell.angle_gamma   90.00
#
_symmetry.space_group_name_H-M   'P 1'
#
loop_
_entity.id
_entity.type
_entity.pdbx_description
1 polymer ?
#
loop_
_entity_poly.entity_id
_entity_poly.type
_entity_poly.pdbx_seq_one_letter_code
_entity_poly.pdbx_strand_id
1 'polypeptide(L)'
;MTVLNNTNENVEGATDPGYELDVRVPDRLTEFTDQVFESRGELGEFQDFWLDGEKLVEGVDYIAEEGSTKITIKAQTFQNAGGGTHTIAAEFRVNGTVNGELKRAAQNYTAPGGGGGGSSTSYYTPSVSKSENGSVTLSTERAKKGDVVTVTVKPDTGYELDKLTVRDNKGNVLELTKKSENVYTFVMPSGTVDVKATFKAVEPEIIPAQGQPFLDVAEGAWYVDAVKYAYENGLMAGVSATQFAPEVTTSRGMVVTILYSLEGKPQVSGCSFTDVASDAYYADATCWAAQNGIVSGYGDGIYGPNDPVTREQLAIIMMNYAKQKGLDVSKRGDLSAFTDVSIASAGAQDALSWANAMGLLAGKGDGILDPVGQATRAEASAILGQFHRLMEEMNQENVPQDVNG
;
A
#
# COMPACT_ATOMS: atom_id res chain seq x y z
N MET A 1 -2.81 -43.23 43.40
CA MET A 1 -2.67 -43.38 41.94
C MET A 1 -2.12 -44.77 41.68
N THR A 2 -2.92 -45.63 41.05
CA THR A 2 -2.44 -46.93 40.58
C THR A 2 -1.75 -46.68 39.25
N VAL A 3 -0.46 -46.98 39.14
CA VAL A 3 0.24 -46.93 37.84
C VAL A 3 -0.27 -48.13 37.05
N LEU A 4 -1.04 -47.87 35.99
CA LEU A 4 -1.53 -48.90 35.09
C LEU A 4 -0.44 -49.24 34.06
N ASN A 5 -0.34 -50.52 33.69
CA ASN A 5 0.58 -50.95 32.63
C ASN A 5 0.17 -50.33 31.27
N ASN A 6 1.13 -50.00 30.41
CA ASN A 6 0.88 -49.49 29.06
C ASN A 6 0.39 -50.59 28.09
N THR A 7 -0.78 -51.16 28.37
CA THR A 7 -1.45 -52.14 27.50
C THR A 7 -2.44 -51.43 26.58
N ASN A 8 -2.77 -52.05 25.43
CA ASN A 8 -3.76 -51.48 24.51
C ASN A 8 -5.10 -51.20 25.22
N GLU A 9 -5.56 -52.12 26.07
CA GLU A 9 -6.79 -51.97 26.85
C GLU A 9 -6.76 -50.75 27.78
N ASN A 10 -5.64 -50.51 28.45
CA ASN A 10 -5.50 -49.36 29.36
C ASN A 10 -5.37 -48.02 28.61
N VAL A 11 -4.73 -48.00 27.44
CA VAL A 11 -4.59 -46.79 26.61
C VAL A 11 -5.89 -46.45 25.92
N GLU A 12 -6.59 -47.44 25.38
CA GLU A 12 -7.92 -47.25 24.80
C GLU A 12 -8.93 -46.85 25.87
N GLY A 13 -8.85 -47.44 27.06
CA GLY A 13 -9.65 -47.04 28.22
C GLY A 13 -9.36 -45.63 28.75
N ALA A 14 -8.27 -44.99 28.32
CA ALA A 14 -7.95 -43.59 28.59
C ALA A 14 -8.48 -42.63 27.52
N THR A 15 -9.06 -43.14 26.42
CA THR A 15 -9.81 -42.33 25.45
C THR A 15 -11.14 -41.92 26.05
N ASP A 16 -11.49 -40.64 25.92
CA ASP A 16 -12.73 -40.13 26.46
C ASP A 16 -13.95 -40.66 25.67
N PRO A 17 -15.08 -40.95 26.35
CA PRO A 17 -16.29 -41.41 25.68
C PRO A 17 -16.75 -40.43 24.58
N GLY A 18 -17.02 -40.97 23.38
CA GLY A 18 -17.41 -40.18 22.21
C GLY A 18 -16.24 -39.65 21.37
N TYR A 19 -14.99 -39.91 21.78
CA TYR A 19 -13.77 -39.57 21.03
C TYR A 19 -13.02 -40.81 20.54
N GLU A 20 -13.69 -41.95 20.43
CA GLU A 20 -13.07 -43.18 19.94
C GLU A 20 -12.55 -43.03 18.50
N LEU A 21 -11.56 -43.84 18.14
CA LEU A 21 -10.92 -43.76 16.82
C LEU A 21 -11.80 -44.38 15.73
N ASP A 22 -11.99 -43.64 14.64
CA ASP A 22 -12.61 -44.10 13.40
C ASP A 22 -11.55 -44.58 12.40
N VAL A 23 -10.40 -43.91 12.36
CA VAL A 23 -9.22 -44.38 11.61
C VAL A 23 -8.05 -44.53 12.57
N ARG A 24 -7.47 -45.72 12.56
CA ARG A 24 -6.36 -46.10 13.44
C ARG A 24 -5.07 -46.24 12.66
N VAL A 25 -3.96 -45.86 13.28
CA VAL A 25 -2.64 -46.32 12.86
C VAL A 25 -2.59 -47.85 13.04
N PRO A 26 -2.00 -48.63 12.11
CA PRO A 26 -1.88 -50.07 12.27
C PRO A 26 -1.22 -50.45 13.60
N ASP A 27 -1.81 -51.39 14.35
CA ASP A 27 -1.28 -51.85 15.65
C ASP A 27 0.17 -52.35 15.55
N ARG A 28 0.59 -52.80 14.36
CA ARG A 28 1.97 -53.12 14.04
C ARG A 28 2.35 -52.53 12.69
N LEU A 29 3.28 -51.58 12.70
CA LEU A 29 3.90 -51.05 11.49
C LEU A 29 4.89 -52.09 10.93
N THR A 30 4.84 -52.28 9.61
CA THR A 30 5.82 -53.12 8.88
C THR A 30 6.87 -52.28 8.15
N GLU A 31 6.53 -51.03 7.87
CA GLU A 31 7.37 -50.00 7.28
C GLU A 31 6.91 -48.64 7.78
N PHE A 32 7.75 -47.62 7.62
CA PHE A 32 7.44 -46.27 8.05
C PHE A 32 6.91 -45.43 6.89
N THR A 33 5.59 -45.26 6.87
CA THR A 33 4.85 -44.42 5.91
C THR A 33 3.99 -43.41 6.68
N ASP A 34 3.49 -42.37 6.01
CA ASP A 34 2.51 -41.46 6.61
C ASP A 34 1.26 -42.27 7.01
N GLN A 35 0.74 -42.02 8.20
CA GLN A 35 -0.42 -42.72 8.75
C GLN A 35 -1.51 -41.73 9.13
N VAL A 36 -2.76 -42.15 9.02
CA VAL A 36 -3.91 -41.35 9.43
C VAL A 36 -4.40 -41.81 10.79
N PHE A 37 -4.65 -40.85 11.65
CA PHE A 37 -5.30 -40.99 12.94
C PHE A 37 -6.54 -40.09 12.92
N GLU A 38 -7.72 -40.65 13.14
CA GLU A 38 -8.97 -39.90 13.08
C GLU A 38 -9.91 -40.35 14.19
N SER A 39 -10.46 -39.40 14.93
CA SER A 39 -11.39 -39.63 16.05
C SER A 39 -12.82 -39.22 15.65
N ARG A 40 -13.84 -39.89 16.20
CA ARG A 40 -15.25 -39.53 15.97
C ARG A 40 -15.77 -38.35 16.80
N GLY A 41 -14.87 -37.69 17.54
CA GLY A 41 -15.17 -36.62 18.48
C GLY A 41 -15.95 -35.45 17.87
N GLU A 42 -16.64 -34.69 18.72
CA GLU A 42 -17.31 -33.46 18.29
C GLU A 42 -16.31 -32.50 17.64
N LEU A 43 -16.69 -31.98 16.47
CA LEU A 43 -15.89 -31.05 15.66
C LEU A 43 -15.82 -29.68 16.36
N GLY A 44 -14.82 -29.52 17.22
CA GLY A 44 -14.48 -28.25 17.85
C GLY A 44 -13.16 -27.71 17.32
N GLU A 45 -12.08 -27.94 18.06
CA GLU A 45 -10.73 -27.48 17.70
C GLU A 45 -9.69 -28.51 18.16
N PHE A 46 -8.88 -29.02 17.23
CA PHE A 46 -7.68 -29.79 17.54
C PHE A 46 -6.70 -28.91 18.34
N GLN A 47 -6.16 -29.43 19.44
CA GLN A 47 -5.22 -28.68 20.27
C GLN A 47 -3.80 -29.16 20.03
N ASP A 48 -3.53 -30.42 20.37
CA ASP A 48 -2.18 -30.95 20.46
C ASP A 48 -2.15 -32.44 20.13
N PHE A 49 -1.01 -32.89 19.61
CA PHE A 49 -0.73 -34.29 19.32
C PHE A 49 0.54 -34.71 20.04
N TRP A 50 0.58 -35.94 20.53
CA TRP A 50 1.60 -36.44 21.44
C TRP A 50 2.08 -37.82 21.01
N LEU A 51 3.36 -38.09 21.24
CA LEU A 51 3.99 -39.40 21.08
C LEU A 51 4.79 -39.71 22.36
N ASP A 52 4.49 -40.82 23.01
CA ASP A 52 5.11 -41.27 24.26
C ASP A 52 5.11 -40.20 25.37
N GLY A 53 4.11 -39.32 25.37
CA GLY A 53 3.99 -38.21 26.32
C GLY A 53 4.81 -36.96 25.95
N GLU A 54 5.49 -36.95 24.81
CA GLU A 54 6.14 -35.77 24.24
C GLU A 54 5.24 -35.09 23.20
N LYS A 55 5.14 -33.76 23.28
CA LYS A 55 4.30 -32.96 22.39
C LYS A 55 4.95 -32.87 21.01
N LEU A 56 4.21 -33.26 19.98
CA LEU A 56 4.62 -33.22 18.58
C LEU A 56 4.34 -31.85 17.95
N VAL A 57 5.09 -31.52 16.91
CA VAL A 57 5.01 -30.21 16.25
C VAL A 57 4.20 -30.30 14.95
N GLU A 58 3.13 -29.50 14.85
CA GLU A 58 2.31 -29.46 13.63
C GLU A 58 3.08 -28.94 12.41
N GLY A 59 2.91 -29.60 11.27
CA GLY A 59 3.64 -29.44 10.02
C GLY A 59 5.09 -29.94 10.05
N VAL A 60 5.52 -30.55 11.15
CA VAL A 60 6.80 -31.27 11.27
C VAL A 60 6.53 -32.75 11.44
N ASP A 61 5.80 -33.08 12.50
CA ASP A 61 5.54 -34.46 12.91
C ASP A 61 4.18 -34.98 12.43
N TYR A 62 3.22 -34.08 12.25
CA TYR A 62 1.90 -34.40 11.75
C TYR A 62 1.29 -33.17 11.04
N ILE A 63 0.20 -33.37 10.33
CA ILE A 63 -0.65 -32.30 9.78
C ILE A 63 -2.06 -32.56 10.30
N ALA A 64 -2.68 -31.57 10.95
CA ALA A 64 -4.10 -31.63 11.28
C ALA A 64 -4.91 -30.99 10.14
N GLU A 65 -6.04 -31.60 9.79
CA GLU A 65 -6.98 -31.00 8.84
C GLU A 65 -7.85 -29.97 9.58
N GLU A 66 -7.86 -28.72 9.09
CA GLU A 66 -8.63 -27.64 9.72
C GLU A 66 -10.11 -27.99 9.81
N GLY A 67 -10.71 -27.80 11.00
CA GLY A 67 -12.11 -28.14 11.25
C GLY A 67 -12.40 -29.64 11.30
N SER A 68 -11.37 -30.48 11.40
CA SER A 68 -11.49 -31.95 11.44
C SER A 68 -10.74 -32.54 12.64
N THR A 69 -11.09 -33.78 12.99
CA THR A 69 -10.37 -34.63 13.95
C THR A 69 -9.29 -35.48 13.27
N LYS A 70 -9.14 -35.35 11.96
CA LYS A 70 -8.21 -36.12 11.14
C LYS A 70 -6.80 -35.54 11.19
N ILE A 71 -5.85 -36.41 11.53
CA ILE A 71 -4.44 -36.10 11.70
C ILE A 71 -3.63 -37.03 10.81
N THR A 72 -2.82 -36.47 9.93
CA THR A 72 -1.83 -37.21 9.14
C THR A 72 -0.48 -37.15 9.82
N ILE A 73 -0.06 -38.26 10.43
CA ILE A 73 1.22 -38.42 11.12
C ILE A 73 2.29 -38.74 10.09
N LYS A 74 3.39 -38.00 10.11
CA LYS A 74 4.47 -38.16 9.12
C LYS A 74 5.28 -39.42 9.39
N ALA A 75 5.69 -40.09 8.33
CA ALA A 75 6.53 -41.29 8.37
C ALA A 75 7.78 -41.11 9.25
N GLN A 76 8.35 -39.89 9.24
CA GLN A 76 9.54 -39.53 10.01
C GLN A 76 9.30 -39.66 11.52
N THR A 77 8.10 -39.31 11.99
CA THR A 77 7.78 -39.31 13.42
C THR A 77 7.81 -40.72 13.98
N PHE A 78 7.30 -41.69 13.22
CA PHE A 78 7.45 -43.11 13.55
C PHE A 78 8.90 -43.61 13.48
N GLN A 79 9.70 -43.11 12.54
CA GLN A 79 11.12 -43.46 12.42
C GLN A 79 11.93 -42.97 13.62
N ASN A 80 11.68 -41.74 14.07
CA ASN A 80 12.40 -41.13 15.18
C ASN A 80 12.04 -41.73 16.53
N ALA A 81 10.80 -42.18 16.70
CA ALA A 81 10.34 -42.92 17.88
C ALA A 81 11.22 -44.17 18.13
N GLY A 82 11.73 -44.77 17.06
CA GLY A 82 12.51 -46.01 17.11
C GLY A 82 11.62 -47.25 17.07
N GLY A 83 12.23 -48.40 17.35
CA GLY A 83 11.52 -49.68 17.39
C GLY A 83 11.04 -50.01 18.79
N GLY A 84 9.83 -50.55 18.91
CA GLY A 84 9.21 -50.81 20.21
C GLY A 84 7.71 -50.58 20.18
N THR A 85 7.09 -50.59 21.36
CA THR A 85 5.70 -50.20 21.53
C THR A 85 5.66 -48.73 21.96
N HIS A 86 4.85 -47.95 21.24
CA HIS A 86 4.72 -46.52 21.42
C HIS A 86 3.24 -46.14 21.56
N THR A 87 2.98 -45.00 22.18
CA THR A 87 1.64 -44.45 22.41
C THR A 87 1.51 -43.11 21.71
N ILE A 88 0.49 -42.94 20.87
CA ILE A 88 0.10 -41.64 20.31
C ILE A 88 -1.20 -41.17 20.95
N ALA A 89 -1.33 -39.86 21.13
CA ALA A 89 -2.53 -39.24 21.68
C ALA A 89 -2.84 -37.90 21.03
N ALA A 90 -4.12 -37.63 20.78
CA ALA A 90 -4.64 -36.35 20.34
C ALA A 90 -5.48 -35.71 21.45
N GLU A 91 -5.38 -34.40 21.58
CA GLU A 91 -6.20 -33.58 22.47
C GLU A 91 -7.10 -32.64 21.65
N PHE A 92 -8.37 -32.60 22.02
CA PHE A 92 -9.41 -31.81 21.36
C PHE A 92 -10.12 -30.91 22.37
N ARG A 93 -10.55 -29.72 21.93
CA ARG A 93 -11.51 -28.89 22.69
C ARG A 93 -12.90 -29.00 22.10
N VAL A 94 -13.89 -29.19 22.98
CA VAL A 94 -15.31 -29.13 22.63
C VAL A 94 -15.73 -27.69 22.36
N ASN A 95 -16.46 -27.43 21.27
CA ASN A 95 -16.90 -26.09 20.90
C ASN A 95 -18.06 -25.60 21.80
N GLY A 96 -18.09 -24.30 22.14
CA GLY A 96 -19.30 -23.67 22.73
C GLY A 96 -19.33 -23.39 24.24
N THR A 97 -18.24 -23.55 25.00
CA THR A 97 -18.16 -23.00 26.37
C THR A 97 -16.83 -22.28 26.58
N VAL A 98 -16.86 -21.08 27.20
CA VAL A 98 -15.67 -20.31 27.58
C VAL A 98 -15.04 -20.99 28.81
N ASN A 99 -14.40 -22.13 28.55
CA ASN A 99 -13.55 -23.02 29.35
C ASN A 99 -13.73 -24.49 28.87
N GLY A 100 -13.77 -24.71 27.55
CA GLY A 100 -14.10 -26.01 26.94
C GLY A 100 -13.29 -27.17 27.53
N GLU A 101 -13.98 -28.27 27.85
CA GLU A 101 -13.38 -29.49 28.38
C GLU A 101 -12.40 -30.08 27.36
N LEU A 102 -11.21 -30.48 27.82
CA LEU A 102 -10.25 -31.21 27.00
C LEU A 102 -10.67 -32.68 26.91
N LYS A 103 -10.73 -33.19 25.68
CA LYS A 103 -11.04 -34.58 25.38
C LYS A 103 -9.86 -35.23 24.67
N ARG A 104 -9.63 -36.51 24.95
CA ARG A 104 -8.45 -37.25 24.49
C ARG A 104 -8.84 -38.48 23.72
N ALA A 105 -8.07 -38.77 22.67
CA ALA A 105 -8.08 -40.05 21.99
C ALA A 105 -6.65 -40.58 21.92
N ALA A 106 -6.44 -41.86 22.22
CA ALA A 106 -5.11 -42.45 22.23
C ALA A 106 -5.11 -43.87 21.69
N GLN A 107 -3.98 -44.28 21.12
CA GLN A 107 -3.74 -45.67 20.77
C GLN A 107 -2.27 -46.03 20.93
N ASN A 108 -2.02 -47.33 21.09
CA ASN A 108 -0.70 -47.89 20.95
C ASN A 108 -0.44 -48.35 19.51
N TYR A 109 0.83 -48.40 19.13
CA TYR A 109 1.30 -49.13 17.95
C TYR A 109 2.67 -49.75 18.25
N THR A 110 3.04 -50.77 17.47
CA THR A 110 4.38 -51.38 17.54
C THR A 110 5.14 -51.11 16.26
N ALA A 111 6.33 -50.51 16.38
CA ALA A 111 7.26 -50.29 15.29
C ALA A 111 8.27 -51.45 15.18
N PRO A 112 8.74 -51.78 13.96
CA PRO A 112 9.74 -52.82 13.78
C PRO A 112 11.05 -52.41 14.46
N GLY A 113 11.61 -53.32 15.26
CA GLY A 113 12.92 -53.16 15.89
C GLY A 113 14.04 -53.11 14.84
N GLY A 114 14.59 -51.93 14.59
CA GLY A 114 15.79 -51.77 13.79
C GLY A 114 17.00 -52.35 14.52
N GLY A 115 17.48 -53.51 14.08
CA GLY A 115 18.78 -54.04 14.49
C GLY A 115 19.86 -52.98 14.26
N GLY A 116 20.66 -52.72 15.29
CA GLY A 116 21.77 -51.76 15.27
C GLY A 116 22.78 -52.09 14.17
N GLY A 117 22.59 -51.46 13.01
CA GLY A 117 23.63 -51.28 12.01
C GLY A 117 24.17 -49.86 12.16
N GLY A 118 25.48 -49.71 12.34
CA GLY A 118 26.15 -48.42 12.37
C GLY A 118 25.92 -47.68 11.05
N SER A 119 24.84 -46.91 10.97
CA SER A 119 24.61 -45.95 9.91
C SER A 119 25.38 -44.70 10.29
N SER A 120 26.39 -44.35 9.51
CA SER A 120 27.00 -43.02 9.60
C SER A 120 25.89 -42.00 9.40
N THR A 121 25.37 -41.39 10.47
CA THR A 121 24.36 -40.32 10.38
C THR A 121 24.98 -39.19 9.58
N SER A 122 24.63 -39.13 8.30
CA SER A 122 25.09 -38.10 7.39
C SER A 122 24.29 -36.84 7.68
N TYR A 123 24.98 -35.86 8.26
CA TYR A 123 24.46 -34.52 8.42
C TYR A 123 24.72 -33.73 7.14
N TYR A 124 23.70 -33.07 6.65
CA TYR A 124 23.75 -32.18 5.50
C TYR A 124 23.71 -30.73 5.96
N THR A 125 24.34 -29.85 5.18
CA THR A 125 24.42 -28.43 5.48
C THR A 125 23.50 -27.69 4.54
N PRO A 126 22.39 -27.09 5.03
CA PRO A 126 21.68 -26.08 4.28
C PRO A 126 22.49 -24.78 4.30
N SER A 127 22.47 -24.04 3.20
CA SER A 127 23.17 -22.76 3.07
C SER A 127 22.19 -21.68 2.63
N VAL A 128 22.46 -20.46 3.08
CA VAL A 128 21.73 -19.27 2.66
C VAL A 128 22.57 -18.52 1.65
N SER A 129 22.02 -18.31 0.46
CA SER A 129 22.59 -17.41 -0.54
C SER A 129 22.51 -15.97 -0.07
N LYS A 130 23.56 -15.17 -0.31
CA LYS A 130 23.57 -13.74 0.01
C LYS A 130 22.41 -13.03 -0.70
N SER A 131 21.66 -12.24 0.05
CA SER A 131 20.61 -11.35 -0.43
C SER A 131 20.98 -9.88 -0.21
N GLU A 132 20.39 -9.00 -1.00
CA GLU A 132 20.39 -7.55 -0.79
C GLU A 132 19.04 -7.12 -0.23
N ASN A 133 19.01 -6.07 0.59
CA ASN A 133 17.79 -5.46 1.15
C ASN A 133 16.96 -6.37 2.09
N GLY A 134 17.66 -7.31 2.73
CA GLY A 134 17.12 -8.17 3.76
C GLY A 134 18.05 -9.33 4.08
N SER A 135 17.67 -10.10 5.09
CA SER A 135 18.43 -11.24 5.60
C SER A 135 17.56 -12.49 5.72
N VAL A 136 18.22 -13.65 5.67
CA VAL A 136 17.58 -14.95 5.86
C VAL A 136 18.40 -15.74 6.87
N THR A 137 17.73 -16.35 7.84
CA THR A 137 18.35 -17.20 8.85
C THR A 137 17.69 -18.58 8.88
N LEU A 138 18.48 -19.59 9.24
CA LEU A 138 18.02 -20.97 9.38
C LEU A 138 18.03 -21.38 10.86
N SER A 139 17.14 -22.28 11.25
CA SER A 139 17.11 -22.81 12.62
C SER A 139 18.32 -23.67 12.97
N THR A 140 19.08 -24.16 11.98
CA THR A 140 20.24 -25.03 12.20
C THR A 140 21.28 -24.86 11.08
N GLU A 141 22.55 -25.10 11.42
CA GLU A 141 23.67 -25.17 10.46
C GLU A 141 23.79 -26.56 9.80
N ARG A 142 23.22 -27.59 10.42
CA ARG A 142 23.27 -28.98 9.93
C ARG A 142 21.99 -29.73 10.30
N ALA A 143 21.51 -30.55 9.37
CA ALA A 143 20.28 -31.33 9.52
C ALA A 143 20.45 -32.71 8.89
N LYS A 144 19.80 -33.72 9.46
CA LYS A 144 19.67 -35.06 8.85
C LYS A 144 18.54 -35.03 7.82
N LYS A 145 18.56 -36.00 6.90
CA LYS A 145 17.42 -36.21 6.01
C LYS A 145 16.16 -36.44 6.85
N GLY A 146 15.09 -35.71 6.57
CA GLY A 146 13.81 -35.80 7.28
C GLY A 146 13.61 -34.75 8.38
N ASP A 147 14.69 -34.13 8.86
CA ASP A 147 14.58 -33.03 9.83
C ASP A 147 13.88 -31.83 9.19
N VAL A 148 13.09 -31.09 9.98
CA VAL A 148 12.51 -29.82 9.52
C VAL A 148 13.43 -28.65 9.86
N VAL A 149 13.68 -27.83 8.84
CA VAL A 149 14.47 -26.60 8.95
C VAL A 149 13.54 -25.41 8.80
N THR A 150 13.61 -24.49 9.76
CA THR A 150 12.87 -23.22 9.72
C THR A 150 13.71 -22.17 9.02
N VAL A 151 13.08 -21.41 8.13
CA VAL A 151 13.62 -20.27 7.41
C VAL A 151 12.93 -19.01 7.91
N THR A 152 13.68 -18.11 8.52
CA THR A 152 13.19 -16.80 8.95
C THR A 152 13.75 -15.74 8.01
N VAL A 153 12.85 -14.95 7.42
CA VAL A 153 13.20 -13.86 6.51
C VAL A 153 13.00 -12.54 7.24
N LYS A 154 13.94 -11.61 7.09
CA LYS A 154 13.83 -10.26 7.64
C LYS A 154 14.16 -9.25 6.54
N PRO A 155 13.15 -8.69 5.87
CA PRO A 155 13.34 -7.55 4.97
C PRO A 155 13.97 -6.36 5.71
N ASP A 156 14.77 -5.58 5.00
CA ASP A 156 15.25 -4.29 5.52
C ASP A 156 14.13 -3.23 5.48
N THR A 157 14.29 -2.14 6.22
CA THR A 157 13.32 -1.04 6.24
C THR A 157 13.04 -0.53 4.82
N GLY A 158 11.77 -0.47 4.44
CA GLY A 158 11.34 -0.03 3.11
C GLY A 158 11.28 -1.14 2.04
N TYR A 159 11.48 -2.40 2.44
CA TYR A 159 11.41 -3.57 1.54
C TYR A 159 10.47 -4.64 2.10
N GLU A 160 9.93 -5.45 1.20
CA GLU A 160 9.17 -6.67 1.51
C GLU A 160 9.74 -7.88 0.76
N LEU A 161 9.43 -9.08 1.25
CA LEU A 161 9.83 -10.33 0.59
C LEU A 161 9.14 -10.43 -0.77
N ASP A 162 9.92 -10.45 -1.84
CA ASP A 162 9.45 -10.66 -3.21
C ASP A 162 9.33 -12.16 -3.50
N LYS A 163 10.41 -12.92 -3.26
CA LYS A 163 10.44 -14.35 -3.54
C LYS A 163 11.35 -15.09 -2.57
N LEU A 164 10.88 -16.24 -2.07
CA LEU A 164 11.69 -17.23 -1.37
C LEU A 164 11.77 -18.51 -2.20
N THR A 165 12.95 -19.10 -2.32
CA THR A 165 13.16 -20.36 -3.03
C THR A 165 14.17 -21.22 -2.30
N VAL A 166 13.83 -22.49 -2.10
CA VAL A 166 14.71 -23.49 -1.50
C VAL A 166 14.95 -24.60 -2.52
N ARG A 167 16.22 -24.94 -2.78
CA ARG A 167 16.59 -25.96 -3.78
C ARG A 167 17.52 -27.01 -3.21
N ASP A 168 17.33 -28.26 -3.63
CA ASP A 168 18.28 -29.34 -3.33
C ASP A 168 19.55 -29.23 -4.20
N ASN A 169 20.51 -30.13 -3.93
CA ASN A 169 21.77 -30.22 -4.68
C ASN A 169 21.62 -30.65 -6.16
N LYS A 170 20.42 -31.01 -6.60
CA LYS A 170 20.08 -31.31 -8.01
C LYS A 170 19.36 -30.14 -8.68
N GLY A 171 19.09 -29.06 -7.95
CA GLY A 171 18.39 -27.87 -8.42
C GLY A 171 16.86 -27.97 -8.34
N ASN A 172 16.30 -29.06 -7.78
CA ASN A 172 14.86 -29.20 -7.60
C ASN A 172 14.37 -28.26 -6.52
N VAL A 173 13.22 -27.62 -6.75
CA VAL A 173 12.59 -26.75 -5.75
C VAL A 173 11.95 -27.61 -4.66
N LEU A 174 12.28 -27.33 -3.40
CA LEU A 174 11.64 -27.94 -2.25
C LEU A 174 10.35 -27.18 -1.91
N GLU A 175 9.35 -27.93 -1.48
CA GLU A 175 8.10 -27.37 -0.98
C GLU A 175 8.33 -26.64 0.35
N LEU A 176 7.67 -25.49 0.51
CA LEU A 176 7.75 -24.65 1.70
C LEU A 176 6.38 -24.58 2.36
N THR A 177 6.34 -24.78 3.68
CA THR A 177 5.15 -24.53 4.49
C THR A 177 5.29 -23.16 5.17
N LYS A 178 4.36 -22.23 4.90
CA LYS A 178 4.32 -20.93 5.59
C LYS A 178 3.74 -21.13 6.99
N LYS A 179 4.43 -20.63 8.02
CA LYS A 179 3.99 -20.70 9.43
C LYS A 179 3.41 -19.39 9.93
N SER A 180 4.04 -18.29 9.55
CA SER A 180 3.56 -16.93 9.81
C SER A 180 4.12 -15.98 8.75
N GLU A 181 3.88 -14.68 8.91
CA GLU A 181 4.57 -13.69 8.09
C GLU A 181 6.09 -13.88 8.19
N ASN A 182 6.75 -13.98 7.02
CA ASN A 182 8.19 -14.15 6.87
C ASN A 182 8.83 -15.37 7.56
N VAL A 183 8.04 -16.38 7.98
CA VAL A 183 8.54 -17.63 8.57
C VAL A 183 8.02 -18.83 7.80
N TYR A 184 8.95 -19.67 7.34
CA TYR A 184 8.69 -20.83 6.49
C TYR A 184 9.43 -22.06 6.99
N THR A 185 9.00 -23.26 6.60
CA THR A 185 9.71 -24.52 6.91
C THR A 185 9.86 -25.39 5.66
N PHE A 186 10.94 -26.19 5.61
CA PHE A 186 11.11 -27.27 4.63
C PHE A 186 11.67 -28.52 5.30
N VAL A 187 11.45 -29.69 4.68
CA VAL A 187 12.03 -30.97 5.12
C VAL A 187 13.38 -31.19 4.44
N MET A 188 14.41 -31.44 5.23
CA MET A 188 15.77 -31.61 4.72
C MET A 188 15.90 -32.87 3.84
N PRO A 189 16.35 -32.76 2.59
CA PRO A 189 16.57 -33.91 1.72
C PRO A 189 17.91 -34.60 2.02
N SER A 190 18.21 -35.67 1.30
CA SER A 190 19.55 -36.26 1.28
C SER A 190 20.46 -35.42 0.38
N GLY A 191 21.13 -34.42 0.95
CA GLY A 191 22.06 -33.56 0.23
C GLY A 191 22.06 -32.13 0.76
N THR A 192 22.94 -31.30 0.22
CA THR A 192 22.96 -29.86 0.54
C THR A 192 21.72 -29.18 -0.01
N VAL A 193 21.34 -28.07 0.62
CA VAL A 193 20.20 -27.24 0.22
C VAL A 193 20.65 -25.79 0.10
N ASP A 194 20.21 -25.08 -0.94
CA ASP A 194 20.40 -23.64 -1.10
C ASP A 194 19.09 -22.89 -0.89
N VAL A 195 19.11 -21.92 0.03
CA VAL A 195 17.99 -21.05 0.37
C VAL A 195 18.28 -19.65 -0.17
N LYS A 196 17.40 -19.14 -1.01
CA LYS A 196 17.55 -17.82 -1.65
C LYS A 196 16.29 -16.98 -1.48
N ALA A 197 16.46 -15.73 -1.05
CA ALA A 197 15.42 -14.72 -1.01
C ALA A 197 15.74 -13.53 -1.92
N THR A 198 14.70 -12.93 -2.50
CA THR A 198 14.75 -11.60 -3.14
C THR A 198 13.75 -10.68 -2.44
N PHE A 199 14.07 -9.39 -2.45
CA PHE A 199 13.27 -8.35 -1.81
C PHE A 199 12.96 -7.27 -2.83
N LYS A 200 11.77 -6.68 -2.72
CA LYS A 200 11.34 -5.52 -3.52
C LYS A 200 11.00 -4.38 -2.59
N ALA A 201 11.17 -3.15 -3.07
CA ALA A 201 10.80 -1.97 -2.29
C ALA A 201 9.29 -1.99 -2.01
N VAL A 202 8.91 -1.61 -0.79
CA VAL A 202 7.52 -1.33 -0.45
C VAL A 202 7.19 0.00 -1.10
N GLU A 203 6.33 -0.03 -2.12
CA GLU A 203 5.73 1.18 -2.65
C GLU A 203 4.75 1.71 -1.57
N PRO A 204 4.85 2.98 -1.16
CA PRO A 204 3.92 3.51 -0.18
C PRO A 204 2.50 3.37 -0.71
N GLU A 205 1.57 2.93 0.14
CA GLU A 205 0.15 2.94 -0.18
C GLU A 205 -0.28 4.41 -0.28
N ILE A 206 -0.47 4.90 -1.51
CA ILE A 206 -0.62 6.33 -1.73
C ILE A 206 -2.09 6.70 -1.57
N ILE A 207 -2.43 7.30 -0.43
CA ILE A 207 -3.78 7.80 -0.15
C ILE A 207 -3.84 9.25 -0.63
N PRO A 208 -4.48 9.56 -1.78
CA PRO A 208 -4.69 10.95 -2.18
C PRO A 208 -5.64 11.64 -1.18
N ALA A 209 -5.48 12.95 -0.99
CA ALA A 209 -6.47 13.72 -0.23
C ALA A 209 -7.89 13.52 -0.81
N GLN A 210 -8.90 13.46 0.06
CA GLN A 210 -10.27 13.06 -0.31
C GLN A 210 -10.88 13.96 -1.41
N GLY A 211 -11.34 13.33 -2.49
CA GLY A 211 -12.04 14.00 -3.60
C GLY A 211 -11.16 14.43 -4.78
N GLN A 212 -9.90 14.00 -4.79
CA GLN A 212 -9.00 14.23 -5.93
C GLN A 212 -8.07 13.01 -6.13
N PRO A 213 -7.55 12.77 -7.35
CA PRO A 213 -6.76 11.57 -7.63
C PRO A 213 -5.25 11.76 -7.43
N PHE A 214 -4.79 12.96 -7.02
CA PHE A 214 -3.38 13.30 -7.01
C PHE A 214 -2.68 12.90 -5.72
N LEU A 215 -1.61 12.15 -5.90
CA LEU A 215 -0.82 11.47 -4.88
C LEU A 215 0.21 12.40 -4.23
N ASP A 216 0.60 13.46 -4.95
CA ASP A 216 1.50 14.52 -4.49
C ASP A 216 0.76 15.72 -3.87
N VAL A 217 -0.53 15.53 -3.55
CA VAL A 217 -1.36 16.47 -2.81
C VAL A 217 -1.70 15.82 -1.46
N ALA A 218 -0.79 16.00 -0.50
CA ALA A 218 -0.89 15.40 0.82
C ALA A 218 -2.04 16.00 1.63
N GLU A 219 -2.73 15.16 2.39
CA GLU A 219 -3.74 15.60 3.36
C GLU A 219 -3.14 16.64 4.33
N GLY A 220 -3.83 17.76 4.51
CA GLY A 220 -3.38 18.87 5.36
C GLY A 220 -2.47 19.91 4.68
N ALA A 221 -2.06 19.72 3.42
CA ALA A 221 -1.39 20.79 2.68
C ALA A 221 -2.35 21.99 2.47
N TRP A 222 -1.82 23.22 2.57
CA TRP A 222 -2.64 24.44 2.53
C TRP A 222 -3.45 24.61 1.23
N TYR A 223 -2.99 23.97 0.15
CA TYR A 223 -3.61 24.03 -1.17
C TYR A 223 -4.56 22.87 -1.48
N VAL A 224 -4.80 21.92 -0.57
CA VAL A 224 -5.64 20.74 -0.84
C VAL A 224 -7.02 21.13 -1.40
N ASP A 225 -7.71 22.05 -0.71
CA ASP A 225 -9.05 22.48 -1.12
C ASP A 225 -9.03 23.26 -2.44
N ALA A 226 -7.98 24.05 -2.67
CA ALA A 226 -7.79 24.79 -3.91
C ALA A 226 -7.59 23.86 -5.10
N VAL A 227 -6.72 22.85 -4.95
CA VAL A 227 -6.44 21.85 -6.01
C VAL A 227 -7.68 21.01 -6.28
N LYS A 228 -8.36 20.55 -5.22
CA LYS A 228 -9.62 19.80 -5.35
C LYS A 228 -10.66 20.62 -6.12
N TYR A 229 -10.90 21.86 -5.70
CA TYR A 229 -11.87 22.74 -6.35
C TYR A 229 -11.54 22.99 -7.81
N ALA A 230 -10.27 23.28 -8.11
CA ALA A 230 -9.81 23.52 -9.47
C ALA A 230 -9.96 22.27 -10.36
N TYR A 231 -9.77 21.08 -9.80
CA TYR A 231 -9.98 19.82 -10.51
C TYR A 231 -11.47 19.54 -10.78
N GLU A 232 -12.31 19.61 -9.74
CA GLU A 232 -13.76 19.31 -9.84
C GLU A 232 -14.49 20.26 -10.79
N ASN A 233 -14.06 21.53 -10.87
CA ASN A 233 -14.65 22.54 -11.75
C ASN A 233 -13.95 22.62 -13.12
N GLY A 234 -13.04 21.69 -13.44
CA GLY A 234 -12.35 21.65 -14.73
C GLY A 234 -11.43 22.86 -15.00
N LEU A 235 -11.03 23.60 -13.97
CA LEU A 235 -10.08 24.71 -14.07
C LEU A 235 -8.67 24.20 -14.33
N MET A 236 -8.25 23.16 -13.62
CA MET A 236 -6.90 22.60 -13.73
C MET A 236 -6.93 21.07 -13.69
N ALA A 237 -6.26 20.45 -14.66
CA ALA A 237 -5.99 19.02 -14.65
C ALA A 237 -4.61 18.72 -14.03
N GLY A 238 -4.40 17.47 -13.63
CA GLY A 238 -3.08 16.97 -13.24
C GLY A 238 -2.11 16.92 -14.42
N VAL A 239 -0.82 16.84 -14.11
CA VAL A 239 0.24 16.58 -15.09
C VAL A 239 0.29 15.09 -15.49
N SER A 240 -0.33 14.22 -14.68
CA SER A 240 -0.63 12.83 -15.00
C SER A 240 -1.96 12.42 -14.37
N ALA A 241 -2.35 11.15 -14.52
CA ALA A 241 -3.54 10.61 -13.86
C ALA A 241 -3.48 10.69 -12.32
N THR A 242 -2.27 10.73 -11.75
CA THR A 242 -2.03 10.63 -10.31
C THR A 242 -1.14 11.74 -9.76
N GLN A 243 -0.73 12.71 -10.58
CA GLN A 243 0.16 13.78 -10.15
C GLN A 243 -0.40 15.15 -10.53
N PHE A 244 -0.48 16.06 -9.57
CA PHE A 244 -0.84 17.45 -9.78
C PHE A 244 0.37 18.35 -10.04
N ALA A 245 1.51 18.05 -9.42
CA ALA A 245 2.73 18.85 -9.36
C ALA A 245 2.51 20.25 -8.76
N PRO A 246 2.06 20.37 -7.49
CA PRO A 246 1.64 21.64 -6.89
C PRO A 246 2.74 22.70 -6.86
N GLU A 247 4.01 22.29 -6.69
CA GLU A 247 5.16 23.20 -6.58
C GLU A 247 5.78 23.57 -7.94
N VAL A 248 5.34 22.94 -9.03
CA VAL A 248 5.81 23.31 -10.38
C VAL A 248 5.22 24.66 -10.76
N THR A 249 6.00 25.50 -11.44
CA THR A 249 5.56 26.83 -11.87
C THR A 249 4.54 26.76 -12.99
N THR A 250 3.57 27.67 -12.95
CA THR A 250 2.51 27.77 -13.97
C THR A 250 2.96 28.72 -15.08
N SER A 251 2.78 28.35 -16.35
CA SER A 251 3.14 29.25 -17.45
C SER A 251 2.03 30.24 -17.78
N ARG A 252 2.39 31.37 -18.42
CA ARG A 252 1.43 32.37 -18.92
C ARG A 252 0.41 31.78 -19.89
N GLY A 253 0.83 30.85 -20.74
CA GLY A 253 -0.02 30.11 -21.67
C GLY A 253 -1.04 29.20 -20.96
N MET A 254 -0.65 28.56 -19.85
CA MET A 254 -1.57 27.76 -19.05
C MET A 254 -2.70 28.63 -18.47
N VAL A 255 -2.37 29.77 -17.87
CA VAL A 255 -3.38 30.67 -17.26
C VAL A 255 -4.45 31.09 -18.27
N VAL A 256 -4.06 31.56 -19.45
CA VAL A 256 -5.03 31.99 -20.48
C VAL A 256 -5.84 30.81 -21.04
N THR A 257 -5.26 29.61 -21.09
CA THR A 257 -5.98 28.40 -21.53
C THR A 257 -7.12 28.04 -20.58
N ILE A 258 -6.92 28.25 -19.28
CA ILE A 258 -7.95 28.03 -18.26
C ILE A 258 -9.09 29.02 -18.46
N LEU A 259 -8.78 30.32 -18.55
CA LEU A 259 -9.78 31.37 -18.77
C LEU A 259 -10.55 31.19 -20.09
N TYR A 260 -9.85 30.83 -21.16
CA TYR A 260 -10.46 30.54 -22.45
C TYR A 260 -11.41 29.34 -22.40
N SER A 261 -11.05 28.31 -21.62
CA SER A 261 -11.91 27.13 -21.42
C SER A 261 -13.16 27.47 -20.61
N LEU A 262 -13.05 28.35 -19.62
CA LEU A 262 -14.19 28.86 -18.85
C LEU A 262 -15.21 29.59 -19.73
N GLU A 263 -14.75 30.29 -20.77
CA GLU A 263 -15.63 31.00 -21.70
C GLU A 263 -16.18 30.08 -22.81
N GLY A 264 -15.98 28.77 -22.71
CA GLY A 264 -16.49 27.81 -23.69
C GLY A 264 -15.70 27.79 -25.00
N LYS A 265 -14.44 28.23 -24.99
CA LYS A 265 -13.51 28.22 -26.13
C LYS A 265 -14.07 28.96 -27.37
N PRO A 266 -14.39 30.25 -27.26
CA PRO A 266 -14.96 31.04 -28.36
C PRO A 266 -14.02 31.09 -29.57
N GLN A 267 -14.58 31.14 -30.78
CA GLN A 267 -13.79 31.19 -32.01
C GLN A 267 -12.87 32.41 -32.07
N VAL A 268 -11.65 32.21 -32.59
CA VAL A 268 -10.60 33.25 -32.64
C VAL A 268 -10.14 33.46 -34.08
N SER A 269 -10.05 34.72 -34.52
CA SER A 269 -9.57 35.08 -35.85
C SER A 269 -8.16 35.68 -35.79
N GLY A 270 -7.15 34.82 -35.75
CA GLY A 270 -5.73 35.19 -35.91
C GLY A 270 -5.00 35.63 -34.63
N CYS A 271 -3.67 35.60 -34.69
CA CYS A 271 -2.75 35.96 -33.60
C CYS A 271 -1.66 36.91 -34.08
N SER A 272 -1.32 37.93 -33.27
CA SER A 272 -0.25 38.88 -33.59
C SER A 272 1.10 38.52 -32.97
N PHE A 273 1.18 37.41 -32.24
CA PHE A 273 2.41 36.96 -31.58
C PHE A 273 3.18 35.96 -32.45
N THR A 274 4.45 36.24 -32.64
CA THR A 274 5.39 35.47 -33.46
C THR A 274 5.93 34.22 -32.75
N ASP A 275 5.87 34.21 -31.42
CA ASP A 275 6.28 33.10 -30.55
C ASP A 275 5.11 32.16 -30.17
N VAL A 276 3.94 32.37 -30.76
CA VAL A 276 2.76 31.53 -30.58
C VAL A 276 2.53 30.71 -31.86
N ALA A 277 3.00 29.46 -31.85
CA ALA A 277 2.76 28.53 -32.94
C ALA A 277 1.26 28.23 -33.08
N SER A 278 0.74 28.20 -34.30
CA SER A 278 -0.70 28.07 -34.58
C SER A 278 -1.31 26.73 -34.13
N ASP A 279 -0.50 25.70 -33.96
CA ASP A 279 -0.90 24.36 -33.52
C ASP A 279 -0.64 24.12 -32.02
N ALA A 280 -0.10 25.10 -31.29
CA ALA A 280 0.09 24.99 -29.85
C ALA A 280 -1.25 24.98 -29.10
N TYR A 281 -1.37 24.18 -28.04
CA TYR A 281 -2.62 24.05 -27.27
C TYR A 281 -3.11 25.37 -26.65
N TYR A 282 -2.21 26.32 -26.41
CA TYR A 282 -2.50 27.66 -25.87
C TYR A 282 -2.70 28.71 -26.95
N ALA A 283 -2.59 28.38 -28.24
CA ALA A 283 -2.60 29.36 -29.33
C ALA A 283 -3.89 30.18 -29.32
N ASP A 284 -5.03 29.53 -29.56
CA ASP A 284 -6.33 30.20 -29.56
C ASP A 284 -6.60 30.95 -28.25
N ALA A 285 -6.29 30.34 -27.11
CA ALA A 285 -6.47 30.94 -25.80
C ALA A 285 -5.67 32.24 -25.64
N THR A 286 -4.41 32.25 -26.10
CA THR A 286 -3.53 33.42 -26.05
C THR A 286 -4.08 34.54 -26.93
N CYS A 287 -4.50 34.21 -28.15
CA CYS A 287 -4.99 35.18 -29.11
C CYS A 287 -6.34 35.76 -28.66
N TRP A 288 -7.24 34.91 -28.14
CA TRP A 288 -8.50 35.33 -27.52
C TRP A 288 -8.26 36.28 -26.35
N ALA A 289 -7.36 35.91 -25.44
CA ALA A 289 -7.06 36.71 -24.26
C ALA A 289 -6.48 38.08 -24.64
N ALA A 290 -5.63 38.14 -25.66
CA ALA A 290 -5.08 39.40 -26.15
C ALA A 290 -6.13 40.27 -26.84
N GLN A 291 -6.99 39.69 -27.70
CA GLN A 291 -8.09 40.40 -28.38
C GLN A 291 -9.11 40.98 -27.39
N ASN A 292 -9.29 40.34 -26.24
CA ASN A 292 -10.19 40.78 -25.17
C ASN A 292 -9.51 41.70 -24.14
N GLY A 293 -8.24 42.07 -24.34
CA GLY A 293 -7.50 42.94 -23.42
C GLY A 293 -7.20 42.30 -22.06
N ILE A 294 -7.29 40.97 -21.95
CA ILE A 294 -6.99 40.23 -20.71
C ILE A 294 -5.48 40.17 -20.49
N VAL A 295 -4.72 39.97 -21.57
CA VAL A 295 -3.25 39.93 -21.54
C VAL A 295 -2.63 40.89 -22.54
N SER A 296 -1.36 41.20 -22.31
CA SER A 296 -0.47 41.86 -23.26
C SER A 296 0.83 41.07 -23.36
N GLY A 297 1.46 41.12 -24.53
CA GLY A 297 2.81 40.58 -24.73
C GLY A 297 3.89 41.51 -24.16
N TYR A 298 5.14 41.10 -24.26
CA TYR A 298 6.28 41.89 -23.82
C TYR A 298 6.67 43.03 -24.77
N GLY A 299 6.06 43.08 -25.96
CA GLY A 299 6.47 43.95 -27.06
C GLY A 299 6.95 43.14 -28.26
N ASP A 300 7.18 43.81 -29.39
CA ASP A 300 7.80 43.24 -30.61
C ASP A 300 7.17 41.94 -31.14
N GLY A 301 5.87 41.74 -30.86
CA GLY A 301 5.16 40.53 -31.24
C GLY A 301 5.53 39.28 -30.43
N ILE A 302 5.99 39.43 -29.18
CA ILE A 302 6.33 38.34 -28.26
C ILE A 302 5.35 38.29 -27.09
N TYR A 303 4.81 37.11 -26.77
CA TYR A 303 3.92 36.90 -25.62
C TYR A 303 4.57 36.19 -24.42
N GLY A 304 5.47 35.23 -24.69
CA GLY A 304 6.08 34.35 -23.69
C GLY A 304 5.13 33.29 -23.14
N PRO A 305 4.45 32.45 -23.96
CA PRO A 305 3.44 31.50 -23.46
C PRO A 305 4.02 30.41 -22.54
N ASN A 306 5.30 30.08 -22.70
CA ASN A 306 5.98 29.06 -21.89
C ASN A 306 6.68 29.64 -20.66
N ASP A 307 6.74 30.98 -20.53
CA ASP A 307 7.39 31.60 -19.39
C ASP A 307 6.56 31.41 -18.13
N PRO A 308 7.20 31.16 -16.97
CA PRO A 308 6.51 31.19 -15.68
C PRO A 308 5.82 32.53 -15.46
N VAL A 309 4.54 32.47 -15.07
CA VAL A 309 3.80 33.68 -14.70
C VAL A 309 4.25 34.14 -13.33
N THR A 310 4.54 35.44 -13.17
CA THR A 310 4.78 36.01 -11.85
C THR A 310 3.47 36.25 -11.12
N ARG A 311 3.49 36.32 -9.79
CA ARG A 311 2.30 36.60 -8.98
C ARG A 311 1.66 37.95 -9.34
N GLU A 312 2.48 38.96 -9.64
CA GLU A 312 2.00 40.26 -10.10
C GLU A 312 1.33 40.20 -11.48
N GLN A 313 1.91 39.43 -12.41
CA GLN A 313 1.31 39.24 -13.73
C GLN A 313 -0.01 38.49 -13.60
N LEU A 314 -0.07 37.44 -12.77
CA LEU A 314 -1.29 36.70 -12.54
C LEU A 314 -2.40 37.61 -11.97
N ALA A 315 -2.08 38.50 -11.02
CA ALA A 315 -3.03 39.47 -10.49
C ALA A 315 -3.56 40.43 -11.58
N ILE A 316 -2.67 40.94 -12.45
CA ILE A 316 -3.06 41.79 -13.59
C ILE A 316 -4.01 41.04 -14.53
N ILE A 317 -3.68 39.79 -14.87
CA ILE A 317 -4.50 38.97 -15.77
C ILE A 317 -5.90 38.76 -15.17
N MET A 318 -5.99 38.41 -13.87
CA MET A 318 -7.27 38.24 -13.19
C MET A 318 -8.07 39.54 -13.14
N MET A 319 -7.44 40.68 -12.86
CA MET A 319 -8.12 41.98 -12.81
C MET A 319 -8.65 42.40 -14.18
N ASN A 320 -7.87 42.20 -15.24
CA ASN A 320 -8.30 42.52 -16.60
C ASN A 320 -9.43 41.60 -17.06
N TYR A 321 -9.36 40.32 -16.70
CA TYR A 321 -10.46 39.40 -16.96
C TYR A 321 -11.72 39.79 -16.20
N ALA A 322 -11.62 40.18 -14.93
CA ALA A 322 -12.73 40.71 -14.14
C ALA A 322 -13.39 41.94 -14.80
N LYS A 323 -12.58 42.89 -15.30
CA LYS A 323 -13.07 44.05 -16.05
C LYS A 323 -13.82 43.63 -17.32
N GLN A 324 -13.29 42.65 -18.05
CA GLN A 324 -13.91 42.14 -19.26
C GLN A 324 -15.27 41.47 -18.97
N LYS A 325 -15.39 40.78 -17.82
CA LYS A 325 -16.66 40.22 -17.33
C LYS A 325 -17.61 41.28 -16.74
N GLY A 326 -17.21 42.55 -16.71
CA GLY A 326 -18.01 43.66 -16.17
C GLY A 326 -18.07 43.70 -14.63
N LEU A 327 -17.15 43.03 -13.95
CA LEU A 327 -17.10 43.01 -12.49
C LEU A 327 -16.58 44.33 -11.93
N ASP A 328 -17.05 44.70 -10.74
CA ASP A 328 -16.52 45.84 -10.00
C ASP A 328 -15.09 45.53 -9.52
N VAL A 329 -14.15 46.32 -10.03
CA VAL A 329 -12.73 46.25 -9.67
C VAL A 329 -12.27 47.49 -8.93
N SER A 330 -13.16 48.18 -8.21
CA SER A 330 -12.84 49.39 -7.44
C SER A 330 -12.30 49.11 -6.04
N LYS A 331 -12.57 47.92 -5.47
CA LYS A 331 -12.09 47.53 -4.13
C LYS A 331 -10.56 47.47 -4.07
N ARG A 332 -9.97 47.92 -2.96
CA ARG A 332 -8.53 47.94 -2.73
C ARG A 332 -8.20 47.44 -1.32
N GLY A 333 -7.28 46.49 -1.24
CA GLY A 333 -6.72 45.98 0.00
C GLY A 333 -5.53 46.82 0.43
N ASP A 334 -5.35 46.97 1.74
CA ASP A 334 -4.17 47.63 2.30
C ASP A 334 -2.96 46.71 2.20
N LEU A 335 -2.01 47.06 1.33
CA LEU A 335 -0.78 46.30 1.13
C LEU A 335 0.38 46.80 2.01
N SER A 336 0.17 47.78 2.89
CA SER A 336 1.25 48.37 3.71
C SER A 336 1.88 47.39 4.70
N ALA A 337 1.19 46.28 5.00
CA ALA A 337 1.73 45.18 5.80
C ALA A 337 2.78 44.33 5.05
N PHE A 338 2.87 44.47 3.73
CA PHE A 338 3.84 43.74 2.91
C PHE A 338 5.08 44.61 2.65
N THR A 339 6.22 44.12 3.11
CA THR A 339 7.50 44.85 3.07
C THR A 339 8.10 44.93 1.66
N ASP A 340 7.68 44.04 0.78
CA ASP A 340 8.21 43.87 -0.57
C ASP A 340 7.26 44.39 -1.66
N VAL A 341 6.11 44.98 -1.31
CA VAL A 341 5.14 45.50 -2.30
C VAL A 341 5.76 46.54 -3.26
N SER A 342 6.78 47.26 -2.82
CA SER A 342 7.46 48.29 -3.61
C SER A 342 8.27 47.74 -4.79
N ILE A 343 8.58 46.44 -4.81
CA ILE A 343 9.27 45.79 -5.94
C ILE A 343 8.31 45.52 -7.10
N ALA A 344 7.00 45.55 -6.86
CA ALA A 344 6.00 45.33 -7.88
C ALA A 344 6.08 46.42 -8.96
N SER A 345 5.84 46.04 -10.21
CA SER A 345 5.79 47.00 -11.30
C SER A 345 4.68 48.04 -11.08
N ALA A 346 4.87 49.26 -11.63
CA ALA A 346 3.92 50.36 -11.42
C ALA A 346 2.48 50.01 -11.84
N GLY A 347 2.32 49.17 -12.87
CA GLY A 347 1.01 48.68 -13.31
C GLY A 347 0.43 47.55 -12.45
N ALA A 348 1.26 46.85 -11.66
CA ALA A 348 0.84 45.72 -10.85
C ALA A 348 0.27 46.09 -9.48
N GLN A 349 0.70 47.20 -8.87
CA GLN A 349 0.29 47.55 -7.51
C GLN A 349 -1.24 47.67 -7.36
N ASP A 350 -1.90 48.23 -8.38
CA ASP A 350 -3.36 48.35 -8.42
C ASP A 350 -4.05 46.97 -8.47
N ALA A 351 -3.54 46.07 -9.32
CA ALA A 351 -4.06 44.72 -9.48
C ALA A 351 -3.80 43.85 -8.25
N LEU A 352 -2.63 43.97 -7.63
CA LEU A 352 -2.30 43.28 -6.37
C LEU A 352 -3.20 43.73 -5.23
N SER A 353 -3.44 45.04 -5.12
CA SER A 353 -4.33 45.59 -4.08
C SER A 353 -5.77 45.15 -4.28
N TRP A 354 -6.25 45.16 -5.52
CA TRP A 354 -7.56 44.59 -5.85
C TRP A 354 -7.63 43.09 -5.54
N ALA A 355 -6.66 42.30 -6.00
CA ALA A 355 -6.63 40.86 -5.78
C ALA A 355 -6.60 40.50 -4.29
N ASN A 356 -5.89 41.30 -3.47
CA ASN A 356 -5.89 41.16 -2.03
C ASN A 356 -7.26 41.46 -1.40
N ALA A 357 -7.91 42.57 -1.79
CA ALA A 357 -9.26 42.89 -1.30
C ALA A 357 -10.32 41.85 -1.68
N MET A 358 -10.15 41.20 -2.83
CA MET A 358 -11.05 40.14 -3.28
C MET A 358 -10.71 38.76 -2.67
N GLY A 359 -9.64 38.66 -1.87
CA GLY A 359 -9.18 37.39 -1.30
C GLY A 359 -8.58 36.42 -2.32
N LEU A 360 -8.28 36.89 -3.54
CA LEU A 360 -7.63 36.08 -4.57
C LEU A 360 -6.17 35.81 -4.22
N LEU A 361 -5.49 36.83 -3.70
CA LEU A 361 -4.06 36.80 -3.43
C LEU A 361 -3.78 37.18 -1.97
N ALA A 362 -3.18 36.24 -1.25
CA ALA A 362 -2.64 36.44 0.09
C ALA A 362 -1.10 36.48 0.04
N GLY A 363 -0.49 37.04 1.08
CA GLY A 363 0.96 36.97 1.26
C GLY A 363 1.44 35.55 1.59
N LYS A 364 2.74 35.32 1.41
CA LYS A 364 3.42 34.05 1.70
C LYS A 364 3.76 33.84 3.19
N GLY A 365 3.38 34.78 4.05
CA GLY A 365 3.80 34.84 5.45
C GLY A 365 4.84 35.95 5.67
N ASP A 366 5.13 36.25 6.94
CA ASP A 366 6.20 37.16 7.37
C ASP A 366 6.22 38.55 6.71
N GLY A 367 5.04 39.05 6.32
CA GLY A 367 4.92 40.35 5.63
C GLY A 367 5.50 40.34 4.20
N ILE A 368 5.47 39.20 3.51
CA ILE A 368 5.95 39.04 2.13
C ILE A 368 4.78 38.74 1.19
N LEU A 369 4.64 39.53 0.13
CA LEU A 369 3.65 39.33 -0.94
C LEU A 369 4.20 38.52 -2.12
N ASP A 370 5.51 38.64 -2.33
CA ASP A 370 6.32 38.10 -3.43
C ASP A 370 5.77 38.45 -4.82
N PRO A 371 5.68 39.75 -5.21
CA PRO A 371 5.08 40.15 -6.48
C PRO A 371 5.78 39.56 -7.71
N VAL A 372 7.11 39.53 -7.72
CA VAL A 372 7.92 39.07 -8.85
C VAL A 372 8.22 37.57 -8.81
N GLY A 373 7.86 36.89 -7.71
CA GLY A 373 7.96 35.44 -7.58
C GLY A 373 7.08 34.71 -8.59
N GLN A 374 7.56 33.56 -9.05
CA GLN A 374 6.83 32.71 -9.98
C GLN A 374 5.69 32.00 -9.26
N ALA A 375 4.49 32.03 -9.84
CA ALA A 375 3.32 31.37 -9.27
C ALA A 375 3.39 29.86 -9.50
N THR A 376 3.30 29.08 -8.43
CA THR A 376 3.19 27.62 -8.52
C THR A 376 1.81 27.19 -9.00
N ARG A 377 1.64 25.92 -9.38
CA ARG A 377 0.34 25.35 -9.75
C ARG A 377 -0.64 25.34 -8.58
N ALA A 378 -0.16 25.16 -7.36
CA ALA A 378 -0.96 25.30 -6.14
C ALA A 378 -1.48 26.73 -5.97
N GLU A 379 -0.61 27.74 -6.11
CA GLU A 379 -1.01 29.16 -6.02
C GLU A 379 -1.97 29.57 -7.13
N ALA A 380 -1.71 29.12 -8.36
CA ALA A 380 -2.62 29.36 -9.49
C ALA A 380 -4.00 28.73 -9.23
N SER A 381 -4.06 27.51 -8.68
CA SER A 381 -5.31 26.84 -8.32
C SER A 381 -6.10 27.64 -7.29
N ALA A 382 -5.44 28.17 -6.27
CA ALA A 382 -6.07 28.97 -5.22
C ALA A 382 -6.66 30.26 -5.80
N ILE A 383 -5.88 30.99 -6.60
CA ILE A 383 -6.31 32.26 -7.22
C ILE A 383 -7.47 32.03 -8.19
N LEU A 384 -7.32 31.08 -9.12
CA LEU A 384 -8.32 30.78 -10.15
C LEU A 384 -9.60 30.21 -9.55
N GLY A 385 -9.48 29.30 -8.58
CA GLY A 385 -10.61 28.72 -7.87
C GLY A 385 -11.40 29.77 -7.09
N GLN A 386 -10.71 30.65 -6.37
CA GLN A 386 -11.37 31.74 -5.66
C GLN A 386 -12.04 32.73 -6.61
N PHE A 387 -11.39 33.04 -7.74
CA PHE A 387 -11.98 33.91 -8.76
C PHE A 387 -13.24 33.29 -9.36
N HIS A 388 -13.22 31.99 -9.67
CA HIS A 388 -14.39 31.27 -10.18
C HIS A 388 -15.57 31.33 -9.21
N ARG A 389 -15.34 31.07 -7.91
CA ARG A 389 -16.38 31.16 -6.88
C ARG A 389 -17.04 32.55 -6.85
N LEU A 390 -16.23 33.61 -6.89
CA LEU A 390 -16.75 34.98 -6.89
C LEU A 390 -17.64 35.26 -8.12
N MET A 391 -17.26 34.75 -9.29
CA MET A 391 -18.10 34.88 -10.49
C MET A 391 -19.44 34.13 -10.35
N GLU A 392 -19.43 32.95 -9.73
CA GLU A 392 -20.65 32.17 -9.50
C GLU A 392 -21.59 32.82 -8.50
N GLU A 393 -21.06 33.33 -7.38
CA GLU A 393 -21.83 34.05 -6.37
C GLU A 393 -22.52 35.28 -6.98
N MET A 394 -21.80 36.06 -7.78
CA MET A 394 -22.34 37.25 -8.45
C MET A 394 -23.38 36.94 -9.52
N ASN A 395 -23.32 35.77 -10.16
CA ASN A 395 -24.33 35.32 -11.11
C ASN A 395 -25.62 34.89 -10.40
N GLN A 396 -25.55 34.40 -9.16
CA GLN A 396 -26.72 34.01 -8.36
C GLN A 396 -27.46 35.21 -7.76
N GLU A 397 -26.77 36.29 -7.39
CA GLU A 397 -27.40 37.53 -6.89
C GLU A 397 -28.20 38.30 -7.97
N ASN A 398 -27.95 38.03 -9.25
CA ASN A 398 -28.65 38.66 -10.38
C ASN A 398 -29.89 37.89 -10.85
N VAL A 399 -30.29 36.80 -10.17
CA VAL A 399 -31.60 36.19 -10.36
C VAL A 399 -32.62 37.07 -9.62
N PRO A 400 -33.64 37.65 -10.30
CA PRO A 400 -34.68 38.40 -9.60
C PRO A 400 -35.25 37.52 -8.49
N GLN A 401 -35.20 38.00 -7.25
CA GLN A 401 -36.03 37.45 -6.18
C GLN A 401 -37.46 37.55 -6.71
N ASP A 402 -38.04 36.40 -7.04
CA ASP A 402 -39.42 36.32 -7.50
C ASP A 402 -40.28 36.80 -6.32
N VAL A 403 -40.60 38.08 -6.33
CA VAL A 403 -41.57 38.70 -5.44
C VAL A 403 -42.94 38.23 -5.87
N ASN A 404 -43.32 37.00 -5.49
CA ASN A 404 -44.71 36.56 -5.44
C ASN A 404 -44.88 35.34 -4.54
N GLY A 405 -45.63 35.54 -3.45
CA GLY A 405 -46.12 34.53 -2.52
C GLY A 405 -46.61 35.16 -1.23
#